data_AF-C7BR64-F1
#
_entry.id   AF-C7BR64-F1
#
_cell.length_a   1.000
_cell.length_b   1.000
_cell.length_c   1.000
_cell.angle_alpha   90.00
_cell.angle_beta   90.00
_cell.angle_gamma   90.00
#
_symmetry.space_group_name_H-M   'P 1'
#
loop_
_entity.id
_entity.type
_entity.pdbx_description
1 polymer ?
#
loop_
_entity_poly.entity_id
_entity_poly.type
_entity_poly.pdbx_seq_one_letter_code
_entity_poly.pdbx_strand_id
1 'polypeptide(L)' 'MSQALCDELEAEGITLITHVRSNMKAKALSLWDKLMLRRRFLIETVVDQLKNISQIEHSRHRSQLG' A
#
# COMPACT_ATOMS: atom_id res chain seq x y z
N MET A 1 2.49 -12.02 -4.04
CA MET A 1 1.94 -11.68 -2.71
C MET A 1 1.77 -12.99 -1.97
N SER A 2 2.24 -13.10 -0.72
CA SER A 2 2.01 -14.30 0.08
C SER A 2 0.53 -14.39 0.45
N GLN A 3 -0.05 -15.60 0.43
CA GLN A 3 -1.42 -15.81 0.89
C GLN A 3 -1.53 -15.50 2.39
N ALA A 4 -0.54 -15.91 3.18
CA ALA A 4 -0.51 -15.67 4.63
C ALA A 4 -0.64 -14.18 4.99
N LEU A 5 0.08 -13.30 4.28
CA LEU A 5 -0.02 -11.85 4.53
C LEU A 5 -1.41 -11.29 4.18
N CYS A 6 -2.05 -11.81 3.12
CA CYS A 6 -3.41 -11.39 2.80
C CYS A 6 -4.39 -11.79 3.91
N ASP A 7 -4.25 -13.01 4.42
CA ASP A 7 -5.14 -13.57 5.43
C ASP A 7 -4.97 -12.85 6.78
N GLU A 8 -3.72 -12.53 7.17
CA GLU A 8 -3.40 -11.75 8.37
C GLU A 8 -4.03 -10.34 8.30
N LEU A 9 -3.84 -9.64 7.19
CA LEU A 9 -4.43 -8.31 7.00
C LEU A 9 -5.96 -8.35 6.99
N GLU A 10 -6.55 -9.38 6.36
CA GLU A 10 -8.00 -9.57 6.34
C GLU A 10 -8.56 -9.83 7.74
N ALA A 11 -7.84 -10.58 8.59
CA ALA A 11 -8.21 -10.79 9.99
C ALA A 11 -8.20 -9.48 10.81
N GLU A 12 -7.35 -8.51 10.45
CA GLU A 12 -7.33 -7.16 11.03
C GLU A 12 -8.38 -6.22 10.40
N GLY A 13 -9.17 -6.70 9.43
CA GLY A 13 -10.13 -5.88 8.68
C GLY A 13 -9.50 -5.00 7.61
N ILE A 14 -8.24 -5.24 7.26
CA ILE A 14 -7.47 -4.48 6.27
C ILE A 14 -7.56 -5.19 4.92
N THR A 15 -8.21 -4.53 3.95
CA THR A 15 -8.28 -5.05 2.58
C THR A 15 -7.11 -4.57 1.74
N LEU A 16 -6.33 -5.50 1.20
CA LEU A 16 -5.20 -5.19 0.35
C LEU A 16 -5.62 -4.97 -1.13
N ILE A 17 -5.48 -3.74 -1.61
CA ILE A 17 -5.78 -3.34 -3.00
C ILE A 17 -4.47 -3.17 -3.79
N THR A 18 -4.21 -4.07 -4.73
CA THR A 18 -3.01 -4.06 -5.57
C THR A 18 -3.28 -4.53 -7.00
N HIS A 19 -2.45 -4.12 -7.95
CA HIS A 19 -2.42 -4.75 -9.27
C HIS A 19 -1.98 -6.21 -9.18
N VAL A 20 -2.57 -7.06 -10.03
CA VAL A 20 -2.16 -8.46 -10.18
C VAL A 20 -0.82 -8.50 -10.93
N ARG A 21 0.19 -9.13 -10.31
CA ARG A 21 1.51 -9.35 -10.91
C ARG A 21 1.59 -10.74 -11.55
N SER A 22 2.57 -10.97 -12.42
CA SER A 22 2.74 -12.24 -13.14
C SER A 22 2.82 -13.49 -12.25
N ASN A 23 3.35 -13.37 -11.03
CA ASN A 23 3.44 -14.47 -10.06
C ASN A 23 2.28 -14.48 -9.04
N MET A 24 1.13 -13.92 -9.40
CA MET A 24 -0.08 -13.92 -8.56
C MET A 24 -1.22 -14.63 -9.26
N LYS A 25 -2.06 -15.30 -8.47
CA LYS A 25 -3.34 -15.81 -8.97
C LYS A 25 -4.19 -14.64 -9.45
N ALA A 26 -4.93 -14.84 -10.53
CA ALA A 26 -5.88 -13.85 -11.03
C ALA A 26 -6.90 -13.51 -9.93
N LYS A 27 -7.09 -12.23 -9.65
CA LYS A 27 -8.05 -11.72 -8.68
C LYS A 27 -9.04 -10.82 -9.40
N ALA A 28 -10.33 -11.04 -9.15
CA ALA A 28 -11.36 -10.12 -9.60
C ALA A 28 -11.23 -8.82 -8.81
N LEU A 29 -10.97 -7.71 -9.51
CA LEU A 29 -10.94 -6.38 -8.92
C LEU A 29 -12.29 -5.71 -9.14
N SER A 30 -12.89 -5.17 -8.08
CA SER A 30 -14.10 -4.37 -8.20
C SER A 30 -13.84 -3.10 -9.03
N LEU A 31 -14.91 -2.45 -9.50
CA LEU A 31 -14.78 -1.17 -10.19
C LEU A 31 -14.11 -0.11 -9.29
N TRP A 32 -14.42 -0.16 -7.99
CA TRP A 32 -13.84 0.72 -6.99
C TRP A 32 -12.34 0.48 -6.82
N ASP A 33 -11.90 -0.77 -6.69
CA ASP A 33 -10.47 -1.11 -6.59
C ASP A 33 -9.70 -0.63 -7.82
N LYS A 34 -10.28 -0.80 -9.01
CA LYS A 34 -9.68 -0.30 -10.25
C LYS A 34 -9.56 1.22 -10.26
N LEU A 35 -10.56 1.94 -9.75
CA LEU A 35 -10.54 3.40 -9.67
C LEU A 35 -9.48 3.88 -8.65
N MET A 36 -9.40 3.24 -7.49
CA MET A 36 -8.41 3.52 -6.45
C MET A 36 -6.99 3.30 -6.99
N LEU A 37 -6.76 2.19 -7.70
CA LEU A 37 -5.47 1.90 -8.34
C LEU A 37 -5.12 2.92 -9.43
N ARG A 38 -6.09 3.37 -10.23
CA ARG A 38 -5.88 4.43 -11.24
C ARG A 38 -5.50 5.78 -10.63
N ARG A 39 -6.04 6.11 -9.46
CA ARG A 39 -5.75 7.37 -8.74
C ARG A 39 -4.70 7.20 -7.64
N ARG A 40 -4.00 6.07 -7.61
CA ARG A 40 -3.02 5.72 -6.56
C ARG A 40 -1.98 6.80 -6.33
N PHE A 41 -1.49 7.44 -7.41
CA PHE A 41 -0.55 8.55 -7.30
C PHE A 41 -1.09 9.69 -6.44
N LEU A 42 -2.34 10.13 -6.66
CA LEU A 42 -2.96 11.20 -5.87
C LEU A 42 -3.14 10.78 -4.41
N ILE A 43 -3.55 9.54 -4.16
CA ILE A 43 -3.73 8.99 -2.81
C ILE A 43 -2.39 8.98 -2.08
N GLU A 44 -1.32 8.51 -2.74
CA GLU A 44 0.03 8.47 -2.17
C GLU A 44 0.54 9.88 -1.86
N THR A 45 0.33 10.86 -2.74
CA THR A 45 0.71 12.26 -2.48
C THR A 45 0.02 12.83 -1.25
N VAL A 46 -1.28 12.62 -1.09
CA VAL A 46 -2.02 13.09 0.09
C VAL A 46 -1.52 12.39 1.35
N VAL A 47 -1.28 11.07 1.29
CA VAL A 47 -0.75 10.31 2.42
C VAL A 47 0.65 10.79 2.84
N ASP A 48 1.50 11.14 1.87
CA ASP A 48 2.83 11.70 2.13
C ASP A 48 2.74 13.04 2.88
N GLN A 49 1.89 13.96 2.39
CA GLN A 49 1.64 15.23 3.08
C GLN A 49 1.08 15.04 4.50
N LEU A 50 0.13 14.10 4.68
CA LEU A 50 -0.43 13.80 5.99
C LEU A 50 0.61 13.23 6.95
N LYS A 51 1.51 12.39 6.45
CA LYS A 51 2.60 11.83 7.26
C LYS A 51 3.54 12.92 7.76
N ASN A 52 3.90 13.83 6.86
CA ASN A 52 4.74 14.97 7.16
C ASN A 52 4.10 15.89 8.22
N ILE A 53 2.84 16.31 8.00
CA ILE A 53 2.12 17.22 8.90
C ILE A 53 1.91 16.59 10.28
N SER A 54 1.58 15.29 10.32
CA SER A 54 1.31 14.58 11.58
C SER A 54 2.58 14.13 12.30
N GLN A 55 3.78 14.42 11.76
CA GLN A 55 5.07 13.98 12.30
C GLN A 55 5.19 12.46 12.51
N ILE A 56 4.42 11.67 11.75
CA ILE A 56 4.49 10.20 11.76
C ILE A 56 5.55 9.67 10.78
N GLU A 57 6.16 10.57 10.02
CA GLU A 57 7.26 10.28 9.13
C GLU A 57 8.54 10.03 9.92
N HIS A 58 9.11 8.83 9.79
CA HIS A 58 10.39 8.53 10.41
C HIS A 58 11.53 9.08 9.56
N SER A 59 12.37 9.93 10.17
CA SER A 59 13.69 10.27 9.66
C SER A 59 14.47 9.00 9.35
N ARG A 60 14.78 8.75 8.07
CA ARG A 60 15.72 7.70 7.70
C ARG A 60 17.12 8.21 7.97
N HIS A 61 17.63 7.97 9.18
CA HIS A 61 19.05 8.19 9.47
C HIS A 61 19.87 7.18 8.66
N ARG A 62 20.43 7.61 7.53
CA ARG A 62 21.45 6.82 6.84
C ARG A 62 22.70 6.89 7.72
N SER A 63 23.17 5.76 8.23
CA SER A 63 24.44 5.70 8.96
C SER A 63 25.53 6.30 8.08
N GLN A 64 26.23 7.32 8.60
CA GLN A 64 27.47 7.79 8.00
C GLN A 64 28.60 6.85 8.42
N LEU A 65 28.63 5.65 7.87
CA LEU A 65 29.85 4.85 7.86
C LEU A 65 30.06 4.34 6.44
N GLY A 66 31.04 4.95 5.79
CA GLY A 66 31.86 4.30 4.77
C GLY A 66 32.99 3.53 5.42
#